data_AF-A0A7S0ZDT8-F1
#
_entry.id   AF-A0A7S0ZDT8-F1
#
_cell.length_a   1.000
_cell.length_b   1.000
_cell.length_c   1.000
_cell.angle_alpha   90.00
_cell.angle_beta   90.00
_cell.angle_gamma   90.00
#
_symmetry.space_group_name_H-M   'P 1'
#
loop_
_entity.id
_entity.type
_entity.pdbx_description
1 polymer ?
#
loop_
_entity_poly.entity_id
_entity_poly.type
_entity_poly.pdbx_seq_one_letter_code
_entity_poly.pdbx_strand_id
1 'polypeptide(L)'
;MSGRGPGGIGGKVWKKITTNLKEVAEARSRLPPEFLPTKLASGRWKPPKYSRRQIAHLRKRFIIAGEPWPYEVPHKTVHWNIPFKGRISERKKEDKMALIERSMKAMPDLIIAYRKERLNPNRLRNPSRTDDSGKSLMYRPVEVRERTAIEEKEFVSDVKKLSRLTESLKKATIDDPSKDEKLDKPEK
;
A
#
# COMPACT_ATOMS: atom_id res chain seq x y z
N MET A 1 30.46 13.34 26.67
CA MET A 1 29.24 12.54 26.44
C MET A 1 29.33 11.97 25.04
N SER A 2 29.40 10.64 24.94
CA SER A 2 29.78 9.88 23.75
C SER A 2 28.71 9.94 22.67
N GLY A 3 29.10 10.45 21.49
CA GLY A 3 28.30 10.41 20.28
C GLY A 3 28.11 8.96 19.82
N ARG A 4 26.87 8.47 19.86
CA ARG A 4 26.49 7.27 19.12
C ARG A 4 26.32 7.69 17.66
N GLY A 5 27.35 7.45 16.85
CA GLY A 5 27.25 7.60 15.40
C GLY A 5 26.10 6.74 14.85
N PRO A 6 25.49 7.14 13.72
CA PRO A 6 24.50 6.31 13.04
C PRO A 6 25.20 5.06 12.54
N GLY A 7 25.12 3.98 13.32
CA GLY A 7 25.56 2.67 12.88
C GLY A 7 24.83 2.33 11.59
N GLY A 8 25.59 2.24 10.49
CA GLY A 8 25.09 1.76 9.22
C GLY A 8 24.51 0.37 9.43
N ILE A 9 23.18 0.30 9.55
CA ILE A 9 22.44 -0.95 9.60
C ILE A 9 22.61 -1.54 8.20
N GLY A 10 23.62 -2.40 8.03
CA GLY A 10 23.78 -3.21 6.83
C GLY A 10 22.42 -3.79 6.48
N GLY A 11 21.89 -3.40 5.32
CA GLY A 11 20.48 -3.57 4.97
C GLY A 11 20.04 -5.00 5.18
N LYS A 12 19.30 -5.26 6.27
CA LYS A 12 18.75 -6.59 6.54
C LYS A 12 17.81 -6.92 5.40
N VAL A 13 18.22 -7.87 4.56
CA VAL A 13 17.42 -8.29 3.43
C VAL A 13 16.25 -9.09 3.97
N TRP A 14 15.06 -8.47 3.94
CA TRP A 14 13.82 -9.08 4.39
C TRP A 14 13.49 -10.29 3.52
N LYS A 15 13.87 -11.48 3.98
CA LYS A 15 13.77 -12.71 3.21
C LYS A 15 13.22 -13.84 4.08
N LYS A 16 12.44 -14.70 3.43
CA LYS A 16 12.07 -16.00 3.95
C LYS A 16 13.27 -16.94 3.75
N ILE A 17 13.90 -17.37 4.84
CA ILE A 17 15.06 -18.26 4.78
C ILE A 17 14.61 -19.65 5.22
N THR A 18 14.84 -20.66 4.37
CA THR A 18 14.60 -22.07 4.72
C THR A 18 15.94 -22.74 4.95
N THR A 19 16.20 -23.21 6.16
CA THR A 19 17.50 -23.77 6.55
C THR A 19 17.69 -25.18 6.01
N ASN A 20 16.66 -26.03 6.13
CA ASN A 20 16.71 -27.44 5.75
C ASN A 20 16.22 -27.71 4.30
N LEU A 21 16.43 -26.76 3.39
CA LEU A 21 15.90 -26.89 2.03
C LEU A 21 16.48 -28.09 1.26
N LYS A 22 17.77 -28.40 1.49
CA LYS A 22 18.47 -29.53 0.86
C LYS A 22 17.91 -30.87 1.31
N GLU A 23 17.83 -31.09 2.63
CA GLU A 23 17.27 -32.32 3.22
C GLU A 23 15.84 -32.59 2.74
N VAL A 24 15.01 -31.55 2.66
CA VAL A 24 13.63 -31.68 2.18
C VAL A 24 13.59 -32.03 0.69
N ALA A 25 14.53 -31.53 -0.11
CA ALA A 25 14.63 -31.86 -1.52
C ALA A 25 15.06 -33.32 -1.72
N GLU A 26 16.07 -33.78 -0.95
CA GLU A 26 16.54 -35.17 -0.97
C GLU A 26 15.47 -36.16 -0.49
N ALA A 27 14.74 -35.83 0.58
CA ALA A 27 13.62 -36.65 1.03
C ALA A 27 12.50 -36.71 -0.03
N ARG A 28 12.30 -35.62 -0.78
CA ARG A 28 11.32 -35.59 -1.88
C ARG A 28 11.76 -36.39 -3.09
N SER A 29 13.05 -36.47 -3.40
CA SER A 29 13.54 -37.32 -4.50
C SER A 29 13.43 -38.81 -4.18
N ARG A 30 13.38 -39.19 -2.89
CA ARG A 30 13.13 -40.58 -2.45
C ARG A 30 11.66 -41.00 -2.57
N LEU A 31 10.74 -40.06 -2.76
CA LEU A 31 9.31 -40.38 -2.85
C LEU A 31 9.00 -41.12 -4.15
N PRO A 32 8.06 -42.08 -4.12
CA PRO A 32 7.57 -42.70 -5.34
C PRO A 32 6.85 -41.64 -6.19
N PRO A 33 6.95 -41.74 -7.53
CA PRO A 33 6.40 -40.73 -8.46
C PRO A 33 4.88 -40.58 -8.31
N GLU A 34 4.20 -41.64 -7.87
CA GLU A 34 2.75 -41.67 -7.63
C GLU A 34 2.28 -40.70 -6.53
N PHE A 35 3.19 -40.32 -5.62
CA PHE A 35 2.90 -39.36 -4.54
C PHE A 35 3.19 -37.91 -4.96
N LEU A 36 3.84 -37.71 -6.11
CA LEU A 36 4.27 -36.41 -6.60
C LEU A 36 3.36 -35.92 -7.73
N PRO A 37 3.10 -34.61 -7.81
CA PRO A 37 2.47 -34.03 -8.99
C PRO A 37 3.45 -34.09 -10.18
N THR A 38 2.94 -34.43 -11.36
CA THR A 38 3.74 -34.55 -12.58
C THR A 38 3.36 -33.47 -13.59
N LYS A 39 4.34 -32.84 -14.23
CA LYS A 39 4.07 -31.83 -15.27
C LYS A 39 3.86 -32.54 -16.61
N LEU A 40 2.74 -32.25 -17.26
CA LEU A 40 2.39 -32.77 -18.59
C LEU A 40 3.09 -31.98 -19.69
N ALA A 41 3.20 -32.56 -20.89
CA ALA A 41 3.75 -31.88 -22.06
C ALA A 41 2.98 -30.59 -22.42
N SER A 42 1.67 -30.54 -22.12
CA SER A 42 0.83 -29.35 -22.27
C SER A 42 1.14 -28.22 -21.26
N GLY A 43 2.13 -28.40 -20.39
CA GLY A 43 2.51 -27.45 -19.34
C GLY A 43 1.62 -27.50 -18.10
N ARG A 44 0.50 -28.24 -18.14
CA ARG A 44 -0.41 -28.43 -17.00
C ARG A 44 0.16 -29.39 -15.96
N TRP A 45 -0.13 -29.16 -14.69
CA TRP A 45 0.23 -30.08 -13.61
C TRP A 45 -0.85 -31.13 -13.42
N LYS A 46 -0.49 -32.41 -13.53
CA LYS A 46 -1.33 -33.53 -13.14
C LYS A 46 -1.24 -33.72 -11.62
N PRO A 47 -2.37 -33.86 -10.90
CA PRO A 47 -2.33 -34.15 -9.47
C PRO A 47 -1.69 -35.53 -9.22
N PRO A 48 -1.17 -35.77 -8.00
CA PRO A 48 -0.65 -37.09 -7.63
C PRO A 48 -1.77 -38.14 -7.67
N LYS A 49 -1.41 -39.40 -7.90
CA LYS A 49 -2.36 -40.52 -7.94
C LYS A 49 -3.01 -40.76 -6.58
N TYR A 50 -2.23 -40.61 -5.51
CA TYR A 50 -2.73 -40.68 -4.14
C TYR A 50 -2.87 -39.29 -3.54
N SER A 51 -4.06 -39.01 -3.01
CA SER A 51 -4.28 -37.81 -2.22
C SER A 51 -3.46 -37.83 -0.93
N ARG A 52 -3.12 -36.64 -0.40
CA ARG A 52 -2.38 -36.53 0.88
C ARG A 52 -3.08 -37.27 2.03
N ARG A 53 -4.42 -37.32 2.02
CA ARG A 53 -5.22 -38.06 3.00
C ARG A 53 -5.02 -39.57 2.88
N GLN A 54 -5.04 -40.11 1.66
CA GLN A 54 -4.77 -41.53 1.42
C GLN A 54 -3.35 -41.91 1.85
N ILE A 55 -2.35 -41.08 1.54
CA ILE A 55 -0.96 -41.29 1.99
C ILE A 55 -0.89 -41.30 3.53
N ALA A 56 -1.59 -40.38 4.21
CA ALA A 56 -1.64 -40.38 5.67
C ALA A 56 -2.33 -41.62 6.25
N HIS A 57 -3.38 -42.14 5.59
CA HIS A 57 -4.02 -43.40 5.98
C HIS A 57 -3.06 -44.59 5.79
N LEU A 58 -2.31 -44.65 4.68
CA LEU A 58 -1.28 -45.67 4.47
C LEU A 58 -0.21 -45.59 5.56
N ARG A 59 0.31 -44.39 5.84
CA ARG A 59 1.27 -44.17 6.93
C ARG A 59 0.75 -44.68 8.27
N LYS A 60 -0.51 -44.38 8.61
CA LYS A 60 -1.13 -44.90 9.84
C LYS A 60 -1.18 -46.43 9.86
N ARG A 61 -1.50 -47.09 8.74
CA ARG A 61 -1.52 -48.55 8.64
C ARG A 61 -0.13 -49.16 8.88
N PHE A 62 0.92 -48.59 8.31
CA PHE A 62 2.31 -49.01 8.57
C PHE A 62 2.66 -48.88 10.07
N ILE A 63 2.35 -47.74 10.67
CA ILE A 63 2.61 -47.50 12.10
C ILE A 63 1.85 -48.50 12.98
N ILE A 64 0.58 -48.82 12.65
CA ILE A 64 -0.22 -49.81 13.38
C ILE A 64 0.37 -51.22 13.24
N ALA A 65 0.91 -51.56 12.07
CA ALA A 65 1.60 -52.82 11.83
C ALA A 65 2.97 -52.91 12.54
N GLY A 66 3.44 -51.81 13.16
CA GLY A 66 4.77 -51.73 13.77
C GLY A 66 5.90 -51.56 12.76
N GLU A 67 5.59 -51.39 11.48
CA GLU A 67 6.58 -51.17 10.43
C GLU A 67 6.93 -49.67 10.29
N PRO A 68 8.21 -49.32 10.11
CA PRO A 68 8.61 -47.93 9.92
C PRO A 68 8.11 -47.43 8.56
N TRP A 69 7.58 -46.20 8.52
CA TRP A 69 7.18 -45.55 7.27
C TRP A 69 8.41 -45.11 6.47
N PRO A 70 8.65 -45.64 5.26
CA PRO A 70 9.92 -45.42 4.53
C PRO A 70 10.02 -44.04 3.87
N TYR A 71 8.92 -43.31 3.73
CA TYR A 71 8.83 -42.09 2.95
C TYR A 71 8.66 -40.84 3.82
N GLU A 72 9.42 -40.74 4.91
CA GLU A 72 9.34 -39.59 5.80
C GLU A 72 9.98 -38.35 5.15
N VAL A 73 9.23 -37.25 5.10
CA VAL A 73 9.71 -35.96 4.59
C VAL A 73 9.77 -34.98 5.76
N PRO A 74 10.94 -34.42 6.09
CA PRO A 74 11.06 -33.47 7.20
C PRO A 74 10.24 -32.21 6.93
N HIS A 75 9.70 -31.60 7.99
CA HIS A 75 8.99 -30.34 7.89
C HIS A 75 9.97 -29.22 7.52
N LYS A 76 9.58 -28.30 6.64
CA LYS A 76 10.43 -27.16 6.27
C LYS A 76 10.57 -26.21 7.47
N THR A 77 11.80 -25.99 7.91
CA THR A 77 12.14 -25.00 8.93
C THR A 77 12.34 -23.67 8.26
N VAL A 78 11.39 -22.77 8.46
CA VAL A 78 11.35 -21.45 7.82
C VAL A 78 11.54 -20.38 8.88
N HIS A 79 12.55 -19.53 8.68
CA HIS A 79 12.74 -18.32 9.46
C HIS A 79 12.16 -17.13 8.70
N TRP A 80 11.23 -16.44 9.36
CA TRP A 80 10.57 -15.24 8.85
C TRP A 80 11.26 -14.01 9.42
N ASN A 81 12.26 -13.50 8.71
CA ASN A 81 12.86 -12.21 9.02
C ASN A 81 12.20 -11.14 8.15
N ILE A 82 10.89 -10.94 8.35
CA ILE A 82 10.07 -9.95 7.64
C ILE A 82 9.52 -9.00 8.71
N PRO A 83 9.57 -7.67 8.53
CA PRO A 83 9.08 -6.77 9.55
C PRO A 83 7.56 -6.88 9.60
N PHE A 84 7.00 -6.81 10.80
CA PHE A 84 5.55 -6.73 10.93
C PHE A 84 5.04 -5.42 10.33
N LYS A 85 3.93 -5.50 9.59
CA LYS A 85 3.30 -4.35 8.92
C LYS A 85 2.90 -3.22 9.88
N GLY A 86 2.67 -3.52 11.16
CA GLY A 86 2.15 -2.57 12.15
C GLY A 86 0.66 -2.26 11.97
N ARG A 87 0.03 -1.65 12.98
CA ARG A 87 -1.38 -1.22 12.92
C ARG A 87 -1.53 -0.02 11.98
N ILE A 88 -2.75 0.22 11.49
CA ILE A 88 -3.05 1.41 10.66
C ILE A 88 -2.81 2.70 11.46
N SER A 89 -3.18 2.71 12.74
CA SER A 89 -2.97 3.84 13.64
C SER A 89 -1.49 4.18 13.84
N GLU A 90 -0.64 3.17 13.98
CA GLU A 90 0.81 3.33 14.14
C GLU A 90 1.44 3.92 12.89
N ARG A 91 1.10 3.36 11.72
CA ARG A 91 1.63 3.84 10.43
C ARG A 91 1.22 5.28 10.10
N LYS A 92 0.03 5.71 10.52
CA LYS A 92 -0.50 7.06 10.28
C LYS A 92 -0.22 8.04 11.43
N LYS A 93 0.52 7.62 12.46
CA LYS A 93 0.73 8.45 13.66
C LYS A 93 1.43 9.76 13.30
N GLU A 94 2.48 9.69 12.50
CA GLU A 94 3.28 10.85 12.08
C GLU A 94 2.44 11.84 11.26
N ASP A 95 1.68 11.33 10.28
CA ASP A 95 0.75 12.15 9.47
C ASP A 95 -0.28 12.87 10.35
N LYS A 96 -0.84 12.17 11.34
CA LYS A 96 -1.81 12.74 12.28
C LYS A 96 -1.19 13.84 13.13
N MET A 97 0.03 13.63 13.63
CA MET A 97 0.72 14.66 14.41
C MET A 97 1.01 15.90 13.56
N ALA A 98 1.49 15.72 12.32
CA ALA A 98 1.71 16.82 11.39
C ALA A 98 0.42 17.61 11.08
N LEU A 99 -0.72 16.92 10.94
CA LEU A 99 -2.02 17.57 10.75
C LEU A 99 -2.46 18.39 11.97
N ILE A 100 -2.24 17.85 13.18
CA ILE A 100 -2.54 18.54 14.43
C ILE A 100 -1.69 19.81 14.53
N GLU A 101 -0.39 19.73 14.26
CA GLU A 101 0.52 20.89 14.29
C GLU A 101 0.09 21.98 13.30
N ARG A 102 -0.30 21.62 12.07
CA ARG A 102 -0.82 22.58 11.08
C ARG A 102 -2.10 23.26 11.57
N SER A 103 -3.03 22.48 12.13
CA SER A 103 -4.29 23.00 12.67
C SER A 103 -4.06 23.95 13.84
N MET A 104 -3.12 23.63 14.75
CA MET A 104 -2.79 24.49 15.89
C MET A 104 -2.17 25.82 15.46
N LYS A 105 -1.36 25.82 14.38
CA LYS A 105 -0.81 27.06 13.80
C LYS A 105 -1.91 27.95 13.20
N ALA A 106 -2.92 27.36 12.55
CA ALA A 106 -4.03 28.10 11.94
C ALA A 106 -5.09 28.56 12.96
N MET A 107 -5.11 27.98 14.16
CA MET A 107 -6.14 28.21 15.17
C MET A 107 -6.31 29.70 15.58
N PRO A 108 -5.26 30.51 15.80
CA PRO A 108 -5.42 31.91 16.21
C PRO A 108 -6.17 32.75 15.16
N ASP A 109 -5.83 32.55 13.88
CA ASP A 109 -6.46 33.26 12.77
C ASP A 109 -7.94 32.89 12.64
N LEU A 110 -8.25 31.59 12.80
CA LEU A 110 -9.63 31.09 12.82
C LEU A 110 -10.44 31.68 13.98
N ILE A 111 -9.84 31.83 15.17
CA ILE A 111 -10.50 32.46 16.32
C ILE A 111 -10.80 33.94 16.03
N ILE A 112 -9.85 34.67 15.43
CA ILE A 112 -10.06 36.08 15.06
C ILE A 112 -11.17 36.20 14.02
N ALA A 113 -11.15 35.36 12.98
CA ALA A 113 -12.18 35.32 11.95
C ALA A 113 -13.56 35.06 12.57
N TYR A 114 -13.68 34.04 13.43
CA TYR A 114 -14.93 33.70 14.12
C TYR A 114 -15.45 34.83 15.01
N ARG A 115 -14.56 35.49 15.78
CA ARG A 115 -14.94 36.63 16.64
C ARG A 115 -15.44 37.81 15.81
N LYS A 116 -14.76 38.14 14.71
CA LYS A 116 -15.21 39.19 13.76
C LYS A 116 -16.58 38.83 13.18
N GLU A 117 -16.75 37.60 12.73
CA GLU A 117 -18.02 37.11 12.18
C GLU A 117 -19.18 37.18 13.19
N ARG A 118 -18.91 36.90 14.48
CA ARG A 118 -19.91 36.97 15.54
C ARG A 118 -20.29 38.42 15.90
N LEU A 119 -19.31 39.33 15.91
CA LEU A 119 -19.52 40.73 16.24
C LEU A 119 -20.17 41.52 15.10
N ASN A 120 -20.18 40.98 13.87
CA ASN A 120 -20.84 41.61 12.74
C ASN A 120 -22.35 41.78 13.02
N PRO A 121 -22.84 43.02 13.20
CA PRO A 121 -24.24 43.26 13.56
C PRO A 121 -25.20 42.77 12.47
N ASN A 122 -24.74 42.74 11.22
CA ASN A 122 -25.48 42.22 10.07
C ASN A 122 -25.82 40.72 10.15
N ARG A 123 -25.15 39.94 11.00
CA ARG A 123 -25.47 38.53 11.24
C ARG A 123 -26.73 38.35 12.08
N LEU A 124 -26.98 39.25 13.04
CA LEU A 124 -28.15 39.22 13.91
C LEU A 124 -29.30 40.10 13.39
N ARG A 125 -29.01 41.06 12.49
CA ARG A 125 -29.98 42.07 12.07
C ARG A 125 -31.03 41.59 11.06
N ASN A 126 -30.76 40.52 10.31
CA ASN A 126 -31.69 39.98 9.30
C ASN A 126 -31.86 38.45 9.45
N PRO A 127 -32.82 37.96 10.26
CA PRO A 127 -33.19 36.53 10.24
C PRO A 127 -33.85 36.11 8.90
N SER A 128 -34.23 37.09 8.07
CA SER A 128 -34.84 36.94 6.75
C SER A 128 -33.91 37.27 5.59
N ARG A 129 -32.58 37.29 5.80
CA ARG A 129 -31.65 37.42 4.67
C ARG A 129 -31.64 36.09 3.94
N THR A 130 -32.50 35.98 2.95
CA THR A 130 -32.46 34.90 1.99
C THR A 130 -31.27 35.06 1.09
N ASP A 131 -30.65 33.95 0.68
CA ASP A 131 -29.69 33.93 -0.43
C ASP A 131 -30.35 34.51 -1.69
N ASP A 132 -29.61 34.80 -2.76
CA ASP A 132 -30.15 35.27 -4.06
C ASP A 132 -31.22 34.33 -4.67
N SER A 133 -31.43 33.15 -4.06
CA SER A 133 -32.46 32.15 -4.36
C SER A 133 -33.72 32.19 -3.47
N GLY A 134 -33.83 33.13 -2.51
CA GLY A 134 -35.03 33.30 -1.68
C GLY A 134 -35.19 32.34 -0.49
N LYS A 135 -34.15 31.59 -0.08
CA LYS A 135 -34.22 30.62 1.04
C LYS A 135 -33.63 31.15 2.36
N SER A 136 -34.32 30.91 3.48
CA SER A 136 -33.91 31.37 4.82
C SER A 136 -32.61 30.70 5.31
N LEU A 137 -31.63 31.51 5.68
CA LEU A 137 -30.32 31.09 6.18
C LEU A 137 -30.33 30.55 7.64
N MET A 138 -31.45 30.64 8.35
CA MET A 138 -31.53 30.27 9.77
C MET A 138 -31.58 28.76 10.03
N TYR A 139 -31.83 27.93 9.01
CA TYR A 139 -31.81 26.47 9.15
C TYR A 139 -31.25 25.81 7.90
N ARG A 140 -29.95 25.99 7.64
CA ARG A 140 -29.23 24.99 6.87
C ARG A 140 -28.72 23.95 7.87
N PRO A 141 -29.27 22.71 7.94
CA PRO A 141 -28.48 21.61 8.48
C PRO A 141 -27.12 21.67 7.77
N VAL A 142 -26.02 21.47 8.50
CA VAL A 142 -24.67 21.53 7.92
C VAL A 142 -24.57 20.44 6.86
N GLU A 143 -24.97 20.77 5.64
CA GLU A 143 -24.77 19.93 4.47
C GLU A 143 -23.30 20.04 4.15
N VAL A 144 -22.53 19.14 4.76
CA VAL A 144 -21.12 18.84 4.48
C VAL A 144 -20.90 18.48 2.98
N ARG A 145 -21.96 18.47 2.15
CA ARG A 145 -21.97 18.08 0.74
C ARG A 145 -21.75 19.21 -0.28
N GLU A 146 -21.95 20.48 0.06
CA GLU A 146 -21.79 21.55 -0.95
C GLU A 146 -20.37 22.09 -1.05
N ARG A 147 -19.58 22.04 0.04
CA ARG A 147 -18.16 22.41 0.01
C ARG A 147 -17.34 21.45 -0.86
N THR A 148 -17.66 20.16 -0.83
CA THR A 148 -17.01 19.18 -1.71
C THR A 148 -17.33 19.44 -3.18
N ALA A 149 -18.54 19.89 -3.53
CA ALA A 149 -18.91 20.12 -4.92
C ALA A 149 -18.23 21.36 -5.55
N ILE A 150 -17.97 22.41 -4.76
CA ILE A 150 -17.24 23.60 -5.24
C ILE A 150 -15.74 23.31 -5.30
N GLU A 151 -15.17 22.69 -4.26
CA GLU A 151 -13.77 22.27 -4.25
C GLU A 151 -13.47 21.22 -5.34
N GLU A 152 -14.41 20.31 -5.63
CA GLU A 152 -14.28 19.35 -6.74
C GLU A 152 -14.37 20.03 -8.11
N LYS A 153 -15.21 21.05 -8.28
CA LYS A 153 -15.28 21.80 -9.55
C LYS A 153 -14.02 22.62 -9.80
N GLU A 154 -13.48 23.26 -8.77
CA GLU A 154 -12.21 23.97 -8.83
C GLU A 154 -11.05 23.01 -9.12
N PHE A 155 -10.99 21.87 -8.42
CA PHE A 155 -10.02 20.81 -8.65
C PHE A 155 -10.08 20.25 -10.07
N VAL A 156 -11.28 19.96 -10.59
CA VAL A 156 -11.47 19.49 -11.99
C VAL A 156 -11.06 20.56 -13.00
N SER A 157 -11.31 21.84 -12.69
CA SER A 157 -10.87 22.94 -13.54
C SER A 157 -9.35 23.07 -13.60
N ASP A 158 -8.68 22.88 -12.47
CA ASP A 158 -7.22 22.99 -12.37
C ASP A 158 -6.51 21.77 -12.98
N VAL A 159 -7.08 20.57 -12.83
CA VAL A 159 -6.61 19.36 -13.54
C VAL A 159 -6.71 19.54 -15.06
N LYS A 160 -7.80 20.14 -15.57
CA LYS A 160 -7.94 20.47 -17.01
C LYS A 160 -6.95 21.53 -17.49
N LYS A 161 -6.59 22.52 -16.65
CA LYS A 161 -5.56 23.50 -17.00
C LYS A 161 -4.18 22.83 -17.07
N LEU A 162 -3.87 21.97 -16.10
CA LEU A 162 -2.61 21.22 -16.08
C LEU A 162 -2.49 20.26 -17.26
N SER A 163 -3.57 19.57 -17.66
CA SER A 163 -3.53 18.68 -18.83
C SER A 163 -3.23 19.46 -20.12
N ARG A 164 -3.88 20.61 -20.33
CA ARG A 164 -3.61 21.50 -21.47
C ARG A 164 -2.17 22.01 -21.48
N LEU A 165 -1.60 22.34 -20.32
CA LEU A 165 -0.19 22.73 -20.22
C LEU A 165 0.74 21.57 -20.58
N THR A 166 0.46 20.35 -20.11
CA THR A 166 1.27 19.18 -20.48
C THR A 166 1.17 18.81 -21.96
N GLU A 167 0.00 18.97 -22.57
CA GLU A 167 -0.19 18.76 -24.01
C GLU A 167 0.54 19.84 -24.82
N SER A 168 0.52 21.10 -24.37
CA SER A 168 1.30 22.18 -25.00
C SER A 168 2.81 21.95 -24.89
N LEU A 169 3.30 21.45 -23.74
CA LEU A 169 4.70 21.10 -23.53
C LEU A 169 5.11 19.89 -24.38
N LYS A 170 4.26 18.87 -24.48
CA LYS A 170 4.47 17.71 -25.35
C LYS A 170 4.49 18.11 -26.82
N LYS A 171 3.62 19.02 -27.24
CA LYS A 171 3.62 19.55 -28.60
C LYS A 171 4.88 20.37 -28.89
N ALA A 172 5.28 21.23 -27.95
CA ALA A 172 6.53 21.99 -28.05
C ALA A 172 7.79 21.10 -28.07
N THR A 173 7.76 19.91 -27.45
CA THR A 173 8.88 18.94 -27.52
C THR A 173 8.85 18.07 -28.78
N ILE A 174 7.71 17.98 -29.48
CA ILE A 174 7.59 17.24 -30.75
C ILE A 174 7.97 18.14 -31.94
N ASP A 175 7.78 19.46 -31.82
CA ASP A 175 8.06 20.43 -32.91
C ASP A 175 9.53 20.95 -32.93
N ASP A 176 10.40 20.52 -32.00
CA ASP A 176 11.85 20.82 -31.97
C ASP A 176 12.70 19.55 -32.26
N PRO A 177 12.89 19.14 -33.53
CA PRO A 177 13.72 17.97 -33.89
C PRO A 177 15.25 18.21 -33.79
N SER A 178 15.72 19.26 -33.13
CA SER A 178 17.14 19.66 -33.15
C SER A 178 17.90 19.50 -31.83
N LYS A 179 17.44 18.66 -30.90
CA LYS A 179 18.13 18.41 -29.61
C LYS A 179 18.37 16.94 -29.28
N ASP A 180 18.65 16.13 -30.29
CA ASP A 180 19.43 14.90 -30.14
C ASP A 180 20.90 15.19 -30.54
N GLU A 181 21.60 16.00 -29.75
CA GLU A 181 23.06 16.13 -29.86
C GLU A 181 23.76 15.58 -28.61
N LYS A 182 24.42 14.44 -28.84
CA LYS A 182 25.74 14.04 -28.30
C LYS A 182 25.87 13.99 -26.78
N LEU A 183 25.58 12.80 -26.22
CA LEU A 183 26.30 12.33 -25.05
C LEU A 183 27.59 11.65 -25.51
N ASP A 184 28.70 12.38 -25.37
CA ASP A 184 30.06 11.91 -25.59
C ASP A 184 30.36 10.66 -24.75
N LYS A 185 30.86 9.62 -25.43
CA LYS A 185 31.58 8.51 -24.80
C LYS A 185 32.95 9.02 -24.36
N PRO A 186 33.35 8.90 -23.09
CA PRO A 186 34.76 9.05 -22.76
C PRO A 186 35.52 7.79 -23.15
N GLU A 187 36.32 7.88 -24.22
CA GLU A 187 37.47 7.03 -24.44
C GLU A 187 38.65 7.56 -23.60
N LYS A 188 38.98 6.84 -22.53
CA LYS A 188 40.32 6.40 -22.09
C LYS A 188 40.29 5.93 -20.64
#